data_AF-A0A2C2UVP6-F1
#
_entry.id   AF-A0A2C2UVP6-F1
#
_cell.length_a   1.000
_cell.length_b   1.000
_cell.length_c   1.000
_cell.angle_alpha   90.00
_cell.angle_beta   90.00
_cell.angle_gamma   90.00
#
_symmetry.space_group_name_H-M   'P 1'
#
loop_
_entity.id
_entity.type
_entity.pdbx_description
1 polymer ?
#
loop_
_entity_poly.entity_id
_entity_poly.type
_entity_poly.pdbx_seq_one_letter_code
_entity_poly.pdbx_strand_id
1 'polypeptide(L)' 'KKKMTQEIIPRNKRLREFYDKKREEGKPYKVAVIACANKLLQWIYALLRSNSTFQDIA' A
#
# COMPACT_ATOMS: atom_id res chain seq x y z
N LYS A 1 -2.58 24.07 6.67
CA LYS A 1 -2.39 22.65 6.26
C LYS A 1 -3.74 21.93 6.48
N LYS A 2 -4.54 21.78 5.43
CA LYS A 2 -5.91 21.24 5.51
C LYS A 2 -5.82 19.75 5.85
N LYS A 3 -6.27 19.35 7.05
CA LYS A 3 -6.35 17.94 7.46
C LYS A 3 -7.43 17.29 6.60
N MET A 4 -7.04 16.29 5.79
CA MET A 4 -7.94 15.55 4.92
C MET A 4 -8.99 14.82 5.78
N THR A 5 -10.24 14.95 5.38
CA THR A 5 -11.48 14.65 6.09
C THR A 5 -11.53 13.20 6.61
N GLN A 6 -12.20 13.05 7.75
CA GLN A 6 -12.40 11.82 8.53
C GLN A 6 -13.36 10.83 7.85
N GLU A 7 -13.19 10.53 6.56
CA GLU A 7 -13.71 9.28 6.01
C GLU A 7 -12.59 8.26 6.12
N ILE A 8 -12.73 7.34 7.08
CA ILE A 8 -11.77 6.27 7.31
C ILE A 8 -11.89 5.32 6.11
N ILE A 9 -11.24 5.66 5.00
CA ILE A 9 -10.83 4.66 4.02
C ILE A 9 -10.05 3.64 4.85
N PRO A 10 -10.46 2.36 4.93
CA PRO A 10 -9.75 1.37 5.70
C PRO A 10 -8.30 1.35 5.19
N ARG A 11 -7.40 1.94 5.97
CA ARG A 11 -6.00 2.05 5.59
C ARG A 11 -5.46 0.64 5.55
N ASN A 12 -5.05 0.19 4.37
CA ASN A 12 -4.27 -1.04 4.24
C ASN A 12 -2.99 -0.89 5.08
N LYS A 13 -2.98 -1.51 6.27
CA LYS A 13 -1.88 -1.39 7.25
C LYS A 13 -0.57 -1.88 6.64
N ARG A 14 -0.61 -2.98 5.88
CA ARG A 14 0.55 -3.54 5.18
C ARG A 14 1.16 -2.58 4.16
N LEU A 15 0.32 -1.87 3.40
CA LEU A 15 0.83 -0.89 2.43
C LEU A 15 1.46 0.31 3.14
N ARG A 16 0.93 0.70 4.30
CA ARG A 16 1.50 1.74 5.15
C ARG A 16 2.84 1.33 5.75
N GLU A 17 2.94 0.13 6.29
CA GLU A 17 4.19 -0.43 6.82
C GLU A 17 5.25 -0.55 5.71
N PHE A 18 4.86 -0.99 4.52
CA PHE A 18 5.75 -1.03 3.36
C PHE A 18 6.23 0.37 2.95
N TYR A 19 5.33 1.36 2.94
CA TYR A 19 5.69 2.74 2.68
C TYR A 19 6.69 3.28 3.71
N ASP A 20 6.41 3.10 5.00
CA ASP A 20 7.24 3.59 6.10
C ASP A 20 8.63 2.93 6.04
N LYS A 21 8.71 1.62 5.79
CA LYS A 21 9.99 0.92 5.55
C LYS A 21 10.76 1.52 4.38
N LYS A 22 10.10 1.85 3.26
CA LYS A 22 10.75 2.49 2.11
C LYS A 22 11.23 3.91 2.42
N ARG A 23 10.56 4.61 3.35
CA ARG A 23 10.98 5.93 3.83
C ARG A 23 12.17 5.84 4.77
N GLU A 24 12.22 4.84 5.65
CA GLU A 24 13.35 4.55 6.54
C GLU A 24 14.61 4.12 5.78
N GLU A 25 14.46 3.42 4.64
CA GLU A 25 15.55 3.15 3.69
C GLU A 25 16.14 4.42 3.03
N GLY A 26 15.63 5.62 3.35
CA GLY A 26 16.12 6.90 2.83
C GLY A 26 15.57 7.27 1.44
N LYS A 27 14.55 6.56 0.93
CA LYS A 27 14.06 6.80 -0.43
C LYS A 27 13.29 8.12 -0.55
N PRO A 28 13.45 8.85 -1.67
CA PRO A 28 12.63 10.02 -1.96
C PRO A 28 11.14 9.68 -1.91
N TYR A 29 10.32 10.62 -1.45
CA TYR A 29 8.86 10.44 -1.30
C TYR A 29 8.21 9.84 -2.55
N LYS A 30 8.51 10.39 -3.73
CA LYS A 30 7.95 9.91 -5.01
C LYS A 30 8.30 8.44 -5.27
N VAL A 31 9.53 8.04 -4.98
CA VAL A 31 9.99 6.65 -5.16
C VAL A 31 9.28 5.71 -4.21
N ALA A 32 9.09 6.11 -2.94
CA ALA A 32 8.34 5.31 -1.97
C ALA A 32 6.88 5.12 -2.40
N VAL A 33 6.21 6.17 -2.92
CA VAL A 33 4.83 6.08 -3.41
C VAL A 33 4.73 5.18 -4.65
N ILE A 34 5.63 5.34 -5.63
CA ILE A 34 5.65 4.50 -6.84
C ILE A 34 5.90 3.03 -6.46
N ALA A 35 6.79 2.77 -5.50
CA ALA A 35 7.00 1.41 -5.00
C ALA A 35 5.73 0.81 -4.36
N CYS A 36 4.95 1.61 -3.63
CA CYS A 36 3.67 1.18 -3.09
C CYS A 36 2.65 0.86 -4.19
N ALA A 37 2.55 1.69 -5.23
CA ALA A 37 1.67 1.45 -6.37
C ALA A 37 2.02 0.15 -7.10
N ASN A 38 3.32 -0.08 -7.38
CA ASN A 38 3.79 -1.34 -7.98
C ASN A 38 3.47 -2.55 -7.10
N LYS A 39 3.64 -2.43 -5.77
CA LYS A 39 3.32 -3.52 -4.83
C LYS A 39 1.83 -3.84 -4.83
N LEU A 40 0.98 -2.81 -4.89
CA LEU A 40 -0.47 -2.95 -4.94
C LEU A 40 -0.93 -3.65 -6.23
N LEU A 41 -0.40 -3.23 -7.38
CA LEU A 41 -0.70 -3.88 -8.67
C LEU A 41 -0.31 -5.36 -8.66
N GLN A 42 0.83 -5.69 -8.06
CA GLN A 42 1.29 -7.07 -7.96
C GLN A 42 0.37 -7.93 -7.08
N TRP A 43 -0.19 -7.37 -6.00
CA TRP A 43 -1.21 -8.04 -5.19
C TRP A 43 -2.51 -8.25 -5.95
N ILE A 44 -3.01 -7.24 -6.65
CA ILE A 44 -4.22 -7.35 -7.49
C ILE A 44 -4.02 -8.45 -8.55
N TYR A 45 -2.87 -8.44 -9.23
CA TYR A 45 -2.54 -9.46 -10.21
C TYR A 45 -2.49 -10.87 -9.61
N ALA A 46 -1.89 -11.05 -8.43
CA ALA A 46 -1.83 -12.33 -7.75
C ALA A 46 -3.22 -12.85 -7.35
N LEU A 47 -4.11 -11.97 -6.88
CA LEU A 47 -5.50 -12.31 -6.54
C LEU A 47 -6.27 -12.77 -7.77
N LEU A 48 -6.20 -11.98 -8.85
CA LEU A 48 -6.86 -12.30 -10.12
C LEU A 48 -6.34 -13.62 -10.69
N ARG A 49 -5.02 -13.86 -10.64
CA ARG A 49 -4.40 -15.10 -11.14
C ARG A 49 -4.83 -16.34 -10.34
N SER A 50 -5.07 -16.20 -9.05
CA SER A 50 -5.44 -17.30 -8.16
C SER A 50 -6.96 -17.47 -7.99
N ASN A 51 -7.79 -16.62 -8.62
CA ASN A 51 -9.23 -16.51 -8.38
C ASN A 51 -9.59 -16.48 -6.89
N SER A 52 -8.70 -15.92 -6.06
CA SER A 52 -8.88 -15.85 -4.62
C SER A 52 -9.36 -14.46 -4.22
N THR A 53 -10.19 -14.40 -3.19
CA THR A 53 -10.62 -13.12 -2.61
C THR A 53 -9.46 -12.50 -1.85
N PHE A 54 -9.48 -11.16 -1.71
CA PHE A 54 -8.50 -10.46 -0.89
C PHE A 54 -8.58 -10.99 0.54
N GLN A 55 -7.56 -11.75 0.94
CA GLN A 55 -7.41 -12.27 2.28
C GLN A 55 -6.50 -11.29 3.04
N ASP A 56 -7.10 -10.45 3.89
CA ASP A 56 -6.38 -9.63 4.88
C ASP A 56 -5.82 -10.51 6.01
N ILE A 57 -5.21 -11.66 5.66
CA ILE A 57 -4.68 -12.59 6.64
C ILE A 57 -3.26 -12.13 6.99
N ALA A 58 -3.17 -11.55 8.17
CA ALA A 58 -1.98 -11.56 9.02
C ALA A 58 -1.95 -12.88 9.81
#